data_AF-A0A6A6K6P2-F1
#
_entry.id   AF-A0A6A6K6P2-F1
#
_cell.length_a   1.000
_cell.length_b   1.000
_cell.length_c   1.000
_cell.angle_alpha   90.00
_cell.angle_beta   90.00
_cell.angle_gamma   90.00
#
_symmetry.space_group_name_H-M   'P 1'
#
loop_
_entity.id
_entity.type
_entity.pdbx_description
1 polymer ?
#
loop_
_entity_poly.entity_id
_entity_poly.type
_entity_poly.pdbx_seq_one_letter_code
_entity_poly.pdbx_strand_id
1 'polypeptide(L)'
;MTTNVVSRKPSTPPGQAIFNYYPNHPRRFLSNTPPSGPVWDDVEPRFAQSLALKAHKDHIHTPPQTADTTIVMLNTQNHVNGYVRCQVPPPIGYDYQNYDIHNVSKNTNATTSDAIYRLDFNATVDIILQNANSMSNNTSETHPWHLHGHDFWVLGYGKGKFDK
;
A
#
# COMPACT_ATOMS: atom_id res chain seq x y z
N MET A 1 19.80 15.05 -6.19
CA MET A 1 18.67 14.26 -5.64
C MET A 1 19.20 12.90 -5.25
N THR A 2 18.72 12.38 -4.11
CA THR A 2 19.07 11.05 -3.59
C THR A 2 17.80 10.25 -3.39
N THR A 3 17.79 8.98 -3.80
CA THR A 3 16.70 8.03 -3.54
C THR A 3 17.18 6.94 -2.58
N ASN A 4 16.33 6.55 -1.63
CA ASN A 4 16.69 5.62 -0.55
C ASN A 4 15.61 4.54 -0.40
N VAL A 5 16.01 3.37 0.10
CA VAL A 5 15.08 2.31 0.46
C VAL A 5 14.26 2.74 1.68
N VAL A 6 12.95 2.49 1.61
CA VAL A 6 11.99 2.72 2.70
C VAL A 6 11.32 1.39 3.07
N SER A 7 10.77 1.33 4.27
CA SER A 7 9.98 0.20 4.82
C SER A 7 10.75 -1.10 5.07
N ARG A 8 11.99 -1.22 4.59
CA ARG A 8 12.93 -2.29 4.97
C ARG A 8 14.35 -1.76 5.15
N LYS A 9 15.15 -2.46 5.96
CA LYS A 9 16.57 -2.12 6.18
C LYS A 9 17.32 -2.10 4.84
N PRO A 10 17.98 -0.99 4.45
CA PRO A 10 18.69 -0.90 3.19
C PRO A 10 19.91 -1.85 3.16
N SER A 11 20.05 -2.61 2.08
CA SER A 11 21.24 -3.39 1.73
C SER A 11 21.84 -2.96 0.38
N THR A 12 21.38 -1.82 -0.14
CA THR A 12 21.74 -1.29 -1.47
C THR A 12 22.18 0.17 -1.33
N PRO A 13 23.19 0.62 -2.12
CA PRO A 13 23.58 2.03 -2.13
C PRO A 13 22.44 2.95 -2.60
N PRO A 14 22.35 4.20 -2.10
CA PRO A 14 21.37 5.16 -2.57
C PRO A 14 21.55 5.51 -4.06
N GLY A 15 20.43 5.67 -4.77
CA GLY A 15 20.44 6.20 -6.14
C GLY A 15 20.69 7.71 -6.14
N GLN A 16 21.51 8.20 -7.06
CA GLN A 16 21.88 9.62 -7.13
C GLN A 16 21.65 10.22 -8.51
N ALA A 17 21.18 11.47 -8.54
CA ALA A 17 21.03 12.26 -9.75
C ALA A 17 21.40 13.74 -9.50
N ILE A 18 21.92 14.41 -10.53
CA ILE A 18 22.33 15.82 -10.46
C ILE A 18 21.37 16.67 -11.29
N PHE A 19 20.89 17.77 -10.71
CA PHE A 19 20.28 18.85 -11.47
C PHE A 19 21.38 19.80 -11.96
N ASN A 20 21.65 19.80 -13.26
CA ASN A 20 22.66 20.66 -13.88
C ASN A 20 22.04 21.95 -14.41
N TYR A 21 22.39 23.09 -13.81
CA TYR A 21 21.91 24.40 -14.24
C TYR A 21 22.82 24.99 -15.31
N TYR A 22 22.26 25.47 -16.43
CA TYR A 22 23.03 26.24 -17.42
C TYR A 22 23.63 27.51 -16.78
N PRO A 23 24.86 27.92 -17.12
CA PRO A 23 25.78 27.35 -18.11
C PRO A 23 26.78 26.30 -17.56
N ASN A 24 26.48 25.64 -16.44
CA ASN A 24 27.42 24.66 -15.87
C ASN A 24 27.63 23.46 -16.81
N HIS A 25 28.88 23.03 -16.91
CA HIS A 25 29.25 21.84 -17.68
C HIS A 25 28.69 20.57 -17.00
N PRO A 26 28.08 19.62 -17.74
CA PRO A 26 27.43 18.43 -17.16
C PRO A 26 28.32 17.52 -16.31
N ARG A 27 29.65 17.58 -16.54
CA ARG A 27 30.64 16.81 -15.77
C ARG A 27 31.34 17.63 -14.68
N ARG A 28 30.86 18.83 -14.39
CA ARG A 28 31.41 19.66 -13.30
C ARG A 28 31.20 18.90 -11.99
N PHE A 29 32.29 18.56 -11.31
CA PHE A 29 32.22 17.93 -10.00
C PHE A 29 31.57 18.88 -8.99
N LEU A 30 30.67 18.32 -8.18
CA LEU A 30 30.09 19.00 -7.04
C LEU A 30 30.96 18.69 -5.81
N SER A 31 31.25 19.70 -4.99
CA SER A 31 32.00 19.53 -3.74
C SER A 31 31.13 19.07 -2.57
N ASN A 32 29.81 19.16 -2.72
CA ASN A 32 28.88 18.89 -1.62
C ASN A 32 28.53 17.41 -1.59
N THR A 33 28.48 16.84 -0.39
CA THR A 33 27.95 15.49 -0.18
C THR A 33 26.46 15.47 -0.50
N PRO A 34 25.95 14.45 -1.21
CA PRO A 34 24.52 14.28 -1.42
C PRO A 34 23.79 14.23 -0.08
N PRO A 35 22.58 14.81 0.03
CA PRO A 35 21.80 14.69 1.24
C PRO A 35 21.47 13.22 1.50
N SER A 36 21.59 12.81 2.76
CA SER A 36 21.03 11.54 3.23
C SER A 36 19.51 11.61 3.16
N GLY A 37 18.87 10.52 2.75
CA GLY A 37 17.42 10.42 2.84
C GLY A 37 16.94 10.26 4.29
N PRO A 38 15.61 10.26 4.51
CA PRO A 38 15.04 9.87 5.78
C PRO A 38 15.43 8.42 6.13
N VAL A 39 15.39 8.08 7.42
CA VAL A 39 15.63 6.72 7.88
C VAL A 39 14.53 5.80 7.30
N TRP A 40 14.90 4.58 6.93
CA TRP A 40 14.03 3.65 6.20
C TRP A 40 12.74 3.30 6.96
N ASP A 41 12.79 3.25 8.30
CA ASP A 41 11.70 2.93 9.22
C ASP A 41 10.94 4.17 9.73
N ASP A 42 11.32 5.37 9.31
CA ASP A 42 10.60 6.60 9.66
C ASP A 42 9.28 6.70 8.87
N VAL A 43 8.19 6.27 9.51
CA VAL A 43 6.85 6.18 8.91
C VAL A 43 6.08 7.50 8.96
N GLU A 44 6.35 8.38 9.92
CA GLU A 44 5.50 9.55 10.18
C GLU A 44 5.53 10.57 9.03
N PRO A 45 6.69 10.95 8.46
CA PRO A 45 6.72 11.86 7.31
C PRO A 45 6.00 11.29 6.09
N ARG A 46 6.05 9.97 5.89
CA ARG A 46 5.37 9.29 4.76
C ARG A 46 3.86 9.28 4.95
N PHE A 47 3.42 9.03 6.18
CA PHE A 47 2.01 9.11 6.54
C PHE A 47 1.49 10.54 6.40
N ALA A 48 2.23 11.54 6.89
CA ALA A 48 1.91 12.96 6.75
C ALA A 48 1.86 13.39 5.27
N GLN A 49 2.80 12.92 4.45
CA GLN A 49 2.77 13.17 3.00
C GLN A 49 1.51 12.59 2.36
N SER A 50 1.13 11.36 2.73
CA SER A 50 -0.07 10.69 2.21
C SER A 50 -1.34 11.48 2.55
N LEU A 51 -1.43 12.01 3.78
CA LEU A 51 -2.55 12.87 4.21
C LEU A 51 -2.56 14.25 3.53
N ALA A 52 -1.40 14.74 3.07
CA ALA A 52 -1.30 16.04 2.41
C ALA A 52 -1.71 15.99 0.93
N LEU A 53 -1.72 14.81 0.31
CA LEU A 53 -2.14 14.64 -1.08
C LEU A 53 -3.66 14.83 -1.20
N LYS A 54 -4.06 15.80 -2.02
CA LYS A 54 -5.45 16.14 -2.28
C LYS A 54 -5.65 16.40 -3.76
N ALA A 55 -6.87 16.18 -4.25
CA ALA A 55 -7.25 16.53 -5.61
C ALA A 55 -6.98 18.02 -5.87
N HIS A 56 -6.50 18.34 -7.06
CA HIS A 56 -6.32 19.72 -7.48
C HIS A 56 -7.68 20.42 -7.52
N LYS A 57 -7.77 21.64 -6.97
CA LYS A 57 -9.04 22.38 -6.82
C LYS A 57 -9.85 22.53 -8.11
N ASP A 58 -9.16 22.61 -9.25
CA ASP A 58 -9.78 22.80 -10.57
C ASP A 58 -10.11 21.47 -11.28
N HIS A 59 -9.78 20.32 -10.68
CA HIS A 59 -10.00 18.97 -11.25
C HIS A 59 -10.69 18.03 -10.24
N ILE A 60 -11.61 18.55 -9.43
CA ILE A 60 -12.32 17.76 -8.43
C ILE A 60 -13.53 17.09 -9.10
N HIS A 61 -13.45 15.77 -9.25
CA HIS A 61 -14.64 14.93 -9.35
C HIS A 61 -14.97 14.45 -7.94
N THR A 62 -16.16 14.77 -7.42
CA THR A 62 -16.57 14.36 -6.07
C THR A 62 -16.92 12.86 -6.08
N PRO A 63 -16.42 12.05 -5.13
CA PRO A 63 -16.83 10.65 -5.02
C PRO A 63 -18.33 10.56 -4.69
N PRO A 64 -19.01 9.47 -5.09
CA PRO A 64 -20.36 9.19 -4.60
C PRO A 64 -20.40 9.15 -3.07
N GLN A 65 -21.52 9.57 -2.47
CA GLN A 65 -21.65 9.66 -1.02
C GLN A 65 -21.86 8.30 -0.33
N THR A 66 -22.28 7.29 -1.10
CA THR A 66 -22.57 5.95 -0.62
C THR A 66 -22.00 4.93 -1.59
N ALA A 67 -21.47 3.82 -1.06
CA ALA A 67 -21.09 2.68 -1.87
C ALA A 67 -22.24 1.67 -1.96
N ASP A 68 -22.39 1.01 -3.11
CA ASP A 68 -23.31 -0.11 -3.30
C ASP A 68 -22.76 -1.37 -2.65
N THR A 69 -21.43 -1.50 -2.57
CA THR A 69 -20.77 -2.60 -1.87
C THR A 69 -19.43 -2.18 -1.26
N THR A 70 -19.01 -2.90 -0.24
CA THR A 70 -17.75 -2.67 0.47
C THR A 70 -16.98 -3.99 0.56
N ILE A 71 -15.73 -3.97 0.11
CA ILE A 71 -14.83 -5.12 0.14
C ILE A 71 -13.68 -4.80 1.10
N VAL A 72 -13.47 -5.65 2.10
CA VAL A 72 -12.34 -5.53 3.03
C VAL A 72 -11.32 -6.60 2.72
N MET A 73 -10.18 -6.19 2.16
CA MET A 73 -9.08 -7.09 1.78
C MET A 73 -8.02 -7.09 2.88
N LEU A 74 -7.81 -8.26 3.49
CA LEU A 74 -6.78 -8.47 4.50
C LEU A 74 -5.46 -8.91 3.87
N ASN A 75 -4.42 -8.10 4.03
CA ASN A 75 -3.09 -8.35 3.49
C ASN A 75 -2.25 -9.12 4.50
N THR A 76 -1.84 -10.34 4.14
CA THR A 76 -1.03 -11.22 5.00
C THR A 76 0.07 -11.89 4.20
N GLN A 77 1.17 -12.22 4.87
CA GLN A 77 2.22 -13.08 4.32
C GLN A 77 2.04 -14.49 4.90
N ASN A 78 2.09 -15.52 4.05
CA ASN A 78 1.77 -16.90 4.42
C ASN A 78 2.69 -17.91 3.74
N HIS A 79 2.85 -19.08 4.36
CA HIS A 79 3.30 -20.29 3.67
C HIS A 79 2.06 -21.08 3.23
N VAL A 80 1.95 -21.36 1.93
CA VAL A 80 0.82 -22.11 1.36
C VAL A 80 1.34 -23.39 0.72
N ASN A 81 0.81 -24.54 1.14
CA ASN A 81 1.17 -25.85 0.60
C ASN A 81 0.07 -26.35 -0.33
N GLY A 82 0.25 -26.17 -1.64
CA GLY A 82 -0.61 -26.74 -2.68
C GLY A 82 -1.63 -25.79 -3.30
N TYR A 83 -2.29 -26.28 -4.36
CA TYR A 83 -3.31 -25.55 -5.13
C TYR A 83 -4.68 -26.18 -4.89
N VAL A 84 -5.65 -25.38 -4.48
CA VAL A 84 -7.05 -25.82 -4.35
C VAL A 84 -7.88 -25.03 -5.34
N ARG A 85 -8.37 -25.67 -6.40
CA ARG A 85 -9.37 -25.05 -7.29
C ARG A 85 -10.72 -25.05 -6.58
N CYS A 86 -11.05 -23.94 -5.95
CA CYS A 86 -12.36 -23.69 -5.35
C CYS A 86 -13.11 -22.66 -6.19
N GLN A 87 -14.31 -23.01 -6.68
CA GLN A 87 -15.21 -22.09 -7.40
C GLN A 87 -15.99 -21.14 -6.46
N VAL A 88 -15.55 -21.00 -5.21
CA VAL A 88 -16.18 -20.12 -4.24
C VAL A 88 -15.72 -18.68 -4.54
N PRO A 89 -16.65 -17.71 -4.67
CA PRO A 89 -16.28 -16.30 -4.81
C PRO A 89 -15.32 -15.87 -3.69
N PRO A 90 -14.36 -14.99 -3.98
CA PRO A 90 -13.45 -14.50 -2.97
C PRO A 90 -14.24 -13.77 -1.87
N PRO A 91 -13.84 -13.90 -0.60
CA PRO A 91 -14.59 -13.33 0.52
C PRO A 91 -14.51 -11.80 0.49
N ILE A 92 -15.63 -11.11 0.69
CA ILE A 92 -15.70 -9.63 0.75
C ILE A 92 -15.17 -9.05 2.08
N GLY A 93 -14.62 -9.89 2.95
CA GLY A 93 -14.11 -9.53 4.27
C GLY A 93 -13.32 -10.67 4.91
N TYR A 94 -12.91 -10.46 6.14
CA TYR A 94 -12.25 -11.46 6.98
C TYR A 94 -12.95 -11.55 8.34
N ASP A 95 -12.49 -12.46 9.22
CA ASP A 95 -12.98 -12.54 10.60
C ASP A 95 -12.62 -11.26 11.37
N TYR A 96 -13.48 -10.25 11.22
CA TYR A 96 -13.28 -8.95 11.79
C TYR A 96 -13.28 -8.98 13.33
N GLN A 97 -13.95 -9.93 13.97
CA GLN A 97 -14.00 -9.96 15.43
C GLN A 97 -12.74 -10.59 16.01
N ASN A 98 -12.29 -11.72 15.45
CA ASN A 98 -11.26 -12.54 16.11
C ASN A 98 -9.88 -12.42 15.47
N TYR A 99 -9.75 -11.86 14.26
CA TYR A 99 -8.45 -11.75 13.62
C TYR A 99 -7.60 -10.64 14.26
N ASP A 100 -6.48 -11.02 14.83
CA ASP A 100 -5.50 -10.10 15.39
C ASP A 100 -4.49 -9.66 14.33
N ILE A 101 -4.50 -8.37 13.99
CA ILE A 101 -3.61 -7.80 12.97
C ILE A 101 -2.19 -7.54 13.48
N HIS A 102 -1.94 -7.65 14.79
CA HIS A 102 -0.65 -7.33 15.40
C HIS A 102 0.24 -8.55 15.64
N ASN A 103 -0.32 -9.75 15.59
CA ASN A 103 0.40 -11.00 15.80
C ASN A 103 0.66 -11.74 14.49
N VAL A 104 1.72 -12.56 14.46
CA VAL A 104 1.97 -13.49 13.34
C VAL A 104 0.77 -14.42 13.23
N SER A 105 0.05 -14.32 12.11
CA SER A 105 -1.08 -15.19 11.89
C SER A 105 -0.61 -16.60 11.56
N LYS A 106 -1.30 -17.59 12.13
CA LYS A 106 -1.06 -19.01 11.81
C LYS A 106 -1.56 -19.37 10.42
N ASN A 107 -2.62 -18.69 9.96
CA ASN A 107 -3.25 -18.85 8.65
C ASN A 107 -3.26 -20.31 8.15
N THR A 108 -3.64 -21.26 9.01
CA THR A 108 -3.56 -22.71 8.75
C THR A 108 -4.41 -23.15 7.56
N ASN A 109 -5.41 -22.34 7.20
CA ASN A 109 -6.34 -22.57 6.10
C ASN A 109 -6.02 -21.68 4.89
N ALA A 110 -4.85 -21.03 4.84
CA ALA A 110 -4.44 -20.28 3.66
C ALA A 110 -4.33 -21.21 2.46
N THR A 111 -5.03 -20.85 1.39
CA THR A 111 -5.09 -21.60 0.14
C THR A 111 -4.86 -20.63 -1.01
N THR A 112 -4.53 -21.17 -2.18
CA THR A 112 -4.51 -20.40 -3.43
C THR A 112 -5.84 -20.54 -4.15
N SER A 113 -6.27 -19.50 -4.86
CA SER A 113 -7.51 -19.48 -5.66
C SER A 113 -7.34 -18.55 -6.87
N ASP A 114 -8.06 -18.83 -7.95
CA ASP A 114 -8.21 -18.01 -9.15
C ASP A 114 -9.61 -17.37 -9.26
N ALA A 115 -10.38 -17.39 -8.18
CA ALA A 115 -11.71 -16.81 -8.12
C ALA A 115 -11.68 -15.27 -8.30
N ILE A 116 -12.73 -14.75 -8.94
CA ILE A 116 -12.85 -13.33 -9.28
C ILE A 116 -13.96 -12.66 -8.45
N TYR A 117 -13.72 -11.42 -8.03
CA TYR A 117 -14.81 -10.54 -7.61
C TYR A 117 -15.61 -10.15 -8.86
N ARG A 118 -16.93 -10.35 -8.82
CA ARG A 118 -17.85 -9.86 -9.84
C ARG A 118 -18.62 -8.69 -9.24
N LEU A 119 -18.61 -7.58 -9.95
CA LEU A 119 -19.26 -6.34 -9.54
C LEU A 119 -20.37 -6.03 -10.54
N ASP A 120 -21.46 -5.44 -10.06
CA ASP A 120 -22.50 -4.95 -10.93
C ASP A 120 -21.99 -3.76 -11.73
N PHE A 121 -22.42 -3.65 -12.99
CA PHE A 121 -22.07 -2.53 -13.83
C PHE A 121 -22.57 -1.21 -13.21
N ASN A 122 -21.72 -0.17 -13.24
CA ASN A 122 -21.95 1.12 -12.59
C ASN A 122 -22.08 1.12 -11.05
N ALA A 123 -21.76 0.01 -10.37
CA ALA A 123 -21.72 0.00 -8.91
C ALA A 123 -20.57 0.88 -8.38
N THR A 124 -20.86 1.62 -7.31
CA THR A 124 -19.85 2.28 -6.48
C THR A 124 -19.32 1.27 -5.46
N VAL A 125 -17.99 1.09 -5.42
CA VAL A 125 -17.35 0.08 -4.58
C VAL A 125 -16.34 0.73 -3.65
N ASP A 126 -16.52 0.52 -2.35
CA ASP A 126 -15.50 0.84 -1.36
C ASP A 126 -14.57 -0.36 -1.18
N ILE A 127 -13.26 -0.09 -1.18
CA ILE A 127 -12.23 -1.09 -0.91
C ILE A 127 -11.41 -0.65 0.29
N ILE A 128 -11.45 -1.45 1.37
CA ILE A 128 -10.61 -1.25 2.54
C ILE A 128 -9.46 -2.24 2.45
N LEU A 129 -8.24 -1.71 2.36
CA LEU A 129 -7.01 -2.50 2.36
C LEU A 129 -6.45 -2.57 3.78
N GLN A 130 -6.74 -3.65 4.51
CA GLN A 130 -6.26 -3.85 5.87
C GLN A 130 -4.88 -4.51 5.84
N ASN A 131 -3.86 -3.79 6.32
CA ASN A 131 -2.53 -4.38 6.54
C ASN A 131 -2.50 -5.16 7.86
N ALA A 132 -1.58 -6.12 7.97
CA ALA A 132 -1.37 -6.93 9.17
C ALA A 132 0.12 -7.22 9.40
N ASN A 133 0.43 -7.83 10.54
CA ASN A 133 1.74 -8.38 10.82
C ASN A 133 2.09 -9.51 9.82
N SER A 134 3.35 -9.55 9.41
CA SER A 134 3.93 -10.56 8.52
C SER A 134 4.22 -11.86 9.28
N MET A 135 5.08 -12.71 8.73
CA MET A 135 5.57 -13.96 9.30
C MET A 135 6.59 -13.77 10.43
N SER A 136 7.02 -12.53 10.68
CA SER A 136 7.92 -12.16 11.78
C SER A 136 7.22 -11.22 12.74
N ASN A 137 7.40 -11.40 14.05
CA ASN A 137 6.77 -10.55 15.07
C ASN A 137 7.14 -9.07 14.86
N ASN A 138 6.17 -8.19 15.12
CA ASN A 138 6.32 -6.73 15.03
C ASN A 138 6.86 -6.25 13.67
N THR A 139 6.53 -6.98 12.60
CA THR A 139 6.98 -6.67 11.25
C THR A 139 5.78 -6.53 10.34
N SER A 140 5.61 -5.37 9.73
CA SER A 140 4.60 -5.10 8.70
C SER A 140 5.23 -4.18 7.66
N GLU A 141 4.89 -4.38 6.38
CA GLU A 141 5.52 -3.67 5.27
C GLU A 141 4.54 -2.74 4.55
N THR A 142 5.07 -1.80 3.77
CA THR A 142 4.26 -0.94 2.90
C THR A 142 3.99 -1.64 1.58
N HIS A 143 2.71 -1.75 1.20
CA HIS A 143 2.28 -2.39 -0.04
C HIS A 143 1.65 -1.36 -0.98
N PRO A 144 2.29 -1.01 -2.12
CA PRO A 144 1.67 -0.16 -3.12
C PRO A 144 0.63 -0.97 -3.90
N TRP A 145 -0.63 -0.54 -3.83
CA TRP A 145 -1.73 -1.15 -4.58
C TRP A 145 -2.02 -0.34 -5.83
N HIS A 146 -2.31 -1.06 -6.92
CA HIS A 146 -2.65 -0.49 -8.21
C HIS A 146 -3.90 -1.19 -8.75
N LEU A 147 -4.82 -0.40 -9.32
CA LEU A 147 -6.06 -0.87 -9.92
C LEU A 147 -6.00 -0.68 -11.43
N HIS A 148 -6.35 -1.72 -12.17
CA HIS A 148 -6.35 -1.67 -13.64
C HIS A 148 -7.65 -1.04 -14.17
N GLY A 149 -7.52 -0.25 -15.23
CA GLY A 149 -8.66 0.28 -16.00
C GLY A 149 -9.50 1.36 -15.32
N HIS A 150 -9.11 1.81 -14.12
CA HIS A 150 -9.85 2.78 -13.33
C HIS A 150 -8.91 3.69 -12.56
N ASP A 151 -9.33 4.95 -12.40
CA ASP A 151 -8.87 5.80 -11.32
C ASP A 151 -9.80 5.64 -10.11
N PHE A 152 -9.34 6.00 -8.92
CA PHE A 152 -10.10 5.88 -7.69
C PHE A 152 -9.85 7.06 -6.76
N TRP A 153 -10.80 7.30 -5.87
CA TRP A 153 -10.63 8.24 -4.77
C TRP A 153 -9.99 7.55 -3.57
N VAL A 154 -8.98 8.20 -2.98
CA VAL A 154 -8.48 7.81 -1.67
C VAL A 154 -9.31 8.52 -0.62
N LEU A 155 -10.18 7.77 0.06
CA LEU A 155 -11.08 8.34 1.08
C LEU A 155 -10.37 8.57 2.42
N GLY A 156 -9.32 7.81 2.73
CA GLY A 156 -8.54 8.02 3.93
C GLY A 156 -7.47 6.97 4.20
N TYR A 157 -6.72 7.21 5.27
CA TYR A 157 -5.72 6.31 5.84
C TYR A 157 -5.93 6.25 7.36
N GLY A 158 -5.69 5.09 7.97
CA GLY A 158 -5.81 4.89 9.41
C GLY A 158 -4.66 4.06 9.96
N LYS A 159 -4.42 4.19 11.27
CA LYS A 159 -3.54 3.29 12.02
C LYS A 159 -4.40 2.25 12.74
N GLY A 160 -3.91 1.01 12.81
CA GLY A 160 -4.63 -0.10 13.45
C GLY A 160 -5.63 -0.77 12.54
N LYS A 161 -6.68 -1.33 13.15
CA LYS A 161 -7.73 -2.08 12.47
C LYS A 161 -8.86 -1.13 12.08
N PHE A 162 -9.31 -1.20 10.83
CA PHE A 162 -10.45 -0.40 10.35
C PHE A 162 -11.71 -0.71 11.16
N ASP A 163 -12.36 0.31 11.72
CA ASP A 163 -13.64 0.11 12.42
C ASP A 163 -14.82 0.28 11.47
N LYS A 164 -15.76 -0.67 11.53
CA LYS A 164 -16.91 -0.75 10.62
C LYS A 164 -18.10 0.06 11.11
#